data_AF-A0A1L9P476-F1
#
_entry.id   AF-A0A1L9P476-F1
#
_cell.length_a   1.000
_cell.length_b   1.000
_cell.length_c   1.000
_cell.angle_alpha   90.00
_cell.angle_beta   90.00
_cell.angle_gamma   90.00
#
_symmetry.space_group_name_H-M   'P 1'
#
loop_
_entity.id
_entity.type
_entity.pdbx_description
1 polymer ?
#
loop_
_entity_poly.entity_id
_entity_poly.type
_entity_poly.pdbx_seq_one_letter_code
_entity_poly.pdbx_strand_id
1 'polypeptide(L)'
;MDSTSASPLVLQLCDLLNNSVFPAQLASAIKANPRESLFLKIDASLITGAQLESDKCSLHLGCIDLSSGTAVPLPPPTPASTPSPRGNGDSLTPTSDTSNCQSSKRRKTVSGLRLAPAPATKQIQPTTADNNTIESTDETPKSVRQFHSDTRFPQRSKPGQGISPPVLEPSSTDKLIAGIWRQVYSSVQLSCDFSNIKPTINIRSGASLEVFKSVNDLCLKYYNRSQSSRALEMIVQAFWVECFEARTAVLRYEKPILSRAEARMIAIREACVILNWKEKDLRNRMAIWRGYKEIKDHGGWASLIFASAGVYRFCKYRAEFGELLFSRLDHIRTSLEVAADTLHPEWRDLLQVIQQDTPRVYHGHPHEWVTTTSTDGRAFPLDSTYEHLQSQLPNGFQYRFIDECVLDSSIYGTRDPRRIPGLDNPDICALCNERQSDEVQKNQCMCFPALFGGVRGPIPVQIFRTNGKNNGVVARCPFDRGTAIAEFTGLITSGIEGVDVMIGGSDGRTFQIFQGEMGNFTRFINHSCRPNSQFQRFYWRGVERIIVVSRGVSAGSEITVDYSDRYWRELRKRCLCGEACCRFGPGGKNSG
;
A
#
# COMPACT_ATOMS: atom_id res chain seq x y z
N MET A 1 24.38 12.38 49.54
CA MET A 1 24.77 11.72 48.28
C MET A 1 26.28 11.75 48.20
N ASP A 2 26.92 10.60 47.98
CA ASP A 2 28.38 10.54 47.85
C ASP A 2 28.86 11.26 46.58
N SER A 3 30.02 11.89 46.66
CA SER A 3 30.36 13.05 45.83
C SER A 3 31.28 12.76 44.64
N THR A 4 31.14 11.59 44.00
CA THR A 4 32.09 11.09 42.98
C THR A 4 31.51 10.47 41.70
N SER A 5 30.19 10.49 41.48
CA SER A 5 29.60 10.15 40.16
C SER A 5 28.56 11.18 39.72
N ALA A 6 28.81 11.83 38.57
CA ALA A 6 27.81 12.66 37.91
C ALA A 6 26.71 11.78 37.30
N SER A 7 25.47 12.29 37.21
CA SER A 7 24.37 11.58 36.56
C SER A 7 24.75 11.16 35.13
N PRO A 8 24.37 9.95 34.66
CA PRO A 8 24.60 9.52 33.28
C PRO A 8 24.11 10.51 32.21
N LEU A 9 23.00 11.23 32.46
CA LEU A 9 22.50 12.25 31.55
C LEU A 9 23.41 13.49 31.49
N VAL A 10 24.03 13.86 32.62
CA VAL A 10 25.00 14.98 32.66
C VAL A 10 26.26 14.59 31.89
N LEU A 11 26.75 13.36 32.04
CA LEU A 11 27.91 12.88 31.28
C LEU A 11 27.62 12.85 29.77
N GLN A 12 26.46 12.35 29.36
CA GLN A 12 26.02 12.38 27.95
C GLN A 12 25.93 13.81 27.39
N LEU A 13 25.47 14.78 28.19
CA LEU A 13 25.46 16.20 27.80
C LEU A 13 26.88 16.75 27.60
N CYS A 14 27.83 16.35 28.46
CA CYS A 14 29.23 16.77 28.35
C CYS A 14 29.91 16.21 27.10
N ASP A 15 29.66 14.94 26.78
CA ASP A 15 30.16 14.29 25.57
C ASP A 15 29.57 14.95 24.31
N LEU A 16 28.26 15.23 24.30
CA LEU A 16 27.57 15.89 23.19
C LEU A 16 28.10 17.31 22.91
N LEU A 17 28.40 18.07 23.97
CA LEU A 17 28.91 19.44 23.89
C LEU A 17 30.45 19.51 23.88
N ASN A 18 31.14 18.36 23.90
CA ASN A 18 32.59 18.23 24.02
C ASN A 18 33.21 19.06 25.17
N ASN A 19 32.51 19.14 26.31
CA ASN A 19 32.90 19.93 27.48
C ASN A 19 33.17 19.03 28.70
N SER A 20 34.36 18.44 28.75
CA SER A 20 34.80 17.52 29.80
C SER A 20 34.99 18.18 31.19
N VAL A 21 34.99 19.52 31.28
CA VAL A 21 35.21 20.26 32.54
C VAL A 21 33.89 20.55 33.26
N PHE A 22 32.76 20.54 32.54
CA PHE A 22 31.43 20.84 33.06
C PHE A 22 31.00 20.01 34.30
N PRO A 23 31.26 18.68 34.40
CA PRO A 23 30.87 17.91 35.59
C PRO A 23 31.54 18.41 36.88
N ALA A 24 32.81 18.82 36.80
CA ALA A 24 33.55 19.35 37.94
C ALA A 24 33.05 20.74 38.35
N GLN A 25 32.73 21.60 37.37
CA GLN A 25 32.13 22.91 37.61
C GLN A 25 30.74 22.78 38.26
N LEU A 26 29.90 21.88 37.75
CA LEU A 26 28.57 21.60 38.30
C LEU A 26 28.65 21.04 39.73
N ALA A 27 29.56 20.10 40.00
CA ALA A 27 29.78 19.57 41.34
C ALA A 27 30.27 20.65 42.34
N SER A 28 31.06 21.62 41.87
CA SER A 28 31.46 22.78 42.67
C SER A 28 30.28 23.72 42.95
N ALA A 29 29.46 24.02 41.93
CA ALA A 29 28.28 24.88 42.07
C ALA A 29 27.20 24.29 43.00
N ILE A 30 26.99 22.97 42.96
CA ILE A 30 26.10 22.25 43.89
C ILE A 30 26.61 22.38 45.33
N LYS A 31 27.92 22.18 45.56
CA LYS A 31 28.53 22.35 46.91
C LYS A 31 28.41 23.77 47.44
N ALA A 32 28.36 24.79 46.57
CA ALA A 32 28.18 26.18 46.94
C ALA A 32 26.72 26.57 47.27
N ASN A 33 25.72 25.77 46.86
CA ASN A 33 24.30 26.04 47.09
C ASN A 33 23.57 24.78 47.61
N PRO A 34 23.68 24.44 48.90
CA PRO A 34 22.99 23.29 49.49
C PRO A 34 21.48 23.59 49.65
N ARG A 35 20.70 23.32 48.61
CA ARG A 35 19.23 23.28 48.64
C ARG A 35 18.74 21.86 48.36
N GLU A 36 17.61 21.48 48.94
CA GLU A 36 17.09 20.10 48.86
C GLU A 36 16.65 19.67 47.45
N SER A 37 16.30 20.63 46.58
CA SER A 37 16.01 20.39 45.17
C SER A 37 16.79 21.37 44.29
N LEU A 38 17.57 20.81 43.36
CA LEU A 38 18.39 21.53 42.39
C LEU A 38 18.11 20.97 40.99
N PHE A 39 17.84 21.85 40.04
CA PHE A 39 17.55 21.50 38.66
C PHE A 39 18.56 22.16 37.73
N LEU A 40 19.15 21.38 36.82
CA LEU A 40 19.97 21.89 35.73
C LEU A 40 19.04 22.28 34.58
N LYS A 41 18.82 23.58 34.38
CA LYS A 41 18.09 24.14 33.24
C LYS A 41 18.97 24.12 31.99
N ILE A 42 18.42 23.69 30.85
CA ILE A 42 19.08 23.71 29.54
C ILE A 42 18.30 24.65 28.63
N ASP A 43 18.99 25.68 28.12
CA ASP A 43 18.48 26.62 27.14
C ASP A 43 19.44 26.66 25.94
N ALA A 44 18.90 26.89 24.74
CA ALA A 44 19.68 27.14 23.52
C ALA A 44 19.38 28.54 22.99
N SER A 45 20.36 29.20 22.39
CA SER A 45 20.18 30.45 21.65
C SER A 45 20.86 30.36 20.29
N LEU A 46 20.30 31.03 19.29
CA LEU A 46 20.90 31.13 17.96
C LEU A 46 21.86 32.33 17.95
N ILE A 47 23.08 32.13 17.46
CA ILE A 47 24.08 33.20 17.30
C ILE A 47 24.64 33.20 15.87
N THR A 48 24.80 34.38 15.28
CA THR A 48 25.36 34.55 13.94
C THR A 48 26.80 35.03 14.01
N GLY A 49 27.73 34.07 14.00
CA GLY A 49 29.17 34.32 14.06
C GLY A 49 29.77 34.08 15.46
N ALA A 50 31.10 33.95 15.52
CA ALA A 50 31.82 33.55 16.74
C ALA A 50 32.03 34.71 17.75
N GLN A 51 31.07 35.62 17.87
CA GLN A 51 31.02 36.66 18.90
C GLN A 51 29.83 36.41 19.82
N LEU A 52 30.05 36.49 21.13
CA LEU A 52 29.14 35.99 22.16
C LEU A 52 27.98 36.96 22.48
N GLU A 53 27.55 37.78 21.53
CA GLU A 53 26.41 38.68 21.71
C GLU A 53 25.12 37.96 21.34
N SER A 54 24.25 37.74 22.32
CA SER A 54 23.02 36.96 22.16
C SER A 54 21.89 37.80 21.57
N ASP A 55 21.39 37.38 20.42
CA ASP A 55 20.04 37.76 20.01
C ASP A 55 19.01 37.20 21.02
N LYS A 56 17.98 37.98 21.32
CA LYS A 56 17.13 37.85 22.52
C LYS A 56 16.20 36.64 22.59
N CYS A 57 16.44 35.58 21.83
CA CYS A 57 15.57 34.41 21.75
C CYS A 57 16.26 33.16 22.33
N SER A 58 16.11 32.92 23.63
CA SER A 58 16.49 31.66 24.26
C SER A 58 15.34 30.64 24.22
N LEU A 59 15.59 29.52 23.55
CA LEU A 59 14.71 28.36 23.47
C LEU A 59 14.94 27.47 24.69
N HIS A 60 13.94 27.30 25.54
CA HIS A 60 14.04 26.38 26.67
C HIS A 60 13.94 24.92 26.20
N LEU A 61 14.99 24.14 26.40
CA LEU A 61 15.09 22.74 25.95
C LEU A 61 14.65 21.72 27.02
N GLY A 62 14.60 22.12 28.29
CA GLY A 62 14.15 21.30 29.41
C GLY A 62 15.02 21.45 30.64
N CYS A 63 14.78 20.62 31.67
CA CYS A 63 15.63 20.56 32.85
C CYS A 63 15.88 19.12 33.31
N ILE A 64 17.02 18.92 33.97
CA ILE A 64 17.41 17.67 34.64
C ILE A 64 17.31 17.89 36.14
N ASP A 65 16.57 17.04 36.84
CA ASP A 65 16.59 16.99 38.29
C ASP A 65 17.93 16.37 38.74
N LEU A 66 18.72 17.12 39.51
CA LEU A 66 20.05 16.71 39.94
C LEU A 66 20.01 15.75 41.14
N SER A 67 18.85 15.58 41.78
CA SER A 67 18.64 14.64 42.89
C SER A 67 18.23 13.24 42.41
N SER A 68 17.35 13.15 41.40
CA SER A 68 16.95 11.88 40.78
C SER A 68 17.82 11.47 39.59
N GLY A 69 18.52 12.45 38.98
CA GLY A 69 19.31 12.26 37.77
C GLY A 69 18.47 12.12 36.49
N THR A 70 17.17 12.44 36.51
CA THR A 70 16.24 12.27 35.38
C THR A 70 15.86 13.59 34.69
N ALA A 71 15.62 13.56 33.38
CA ALA A 71 15.03 14.68 32.66
C ALA A 71 13.55 14.88 33.04
N VAL A 72 13.14 16.13 33.27
CA VAL A 72 11.76 16.51 33.53
C VAL A 72 11.04 16.76 32.20
N PRO A 73 9.88 16.13 31.92
CA PRO A 73 9.15 16.35 30.68
C PRO A 73 8.67 17.80 30.53
N LEU A 74 8.92 18.40 29.36
CA LEU A 74 8.30 19.68 28.99
C LEU A 74 6.81 19.49 28.68
N PRO A 75 5.93 20.45 29.06
CA PRO A 75 4.52 20.42 28.68
C PRO A 75 4.36 20.63 27.15
N PRO A 76 3.32 20.03 26.52
CA PRO A 76 3.14 20.09 25.08
C PRO A 76 2.78 21.51 24.60
N PRO A 77 3.35 21.98 23.47
CA PRO A 77 3.04 23.30 22.92
C PRO A 77 1.67 23.32 22.21
N THR A 78 0.89 24.36 22.47
CA THR A 78 -0.38 24.64 21.76
C THR A 78 -0.10 25.06 20.32
N PRO A 79 -0.80 24.52 19.30
CA PRO A 79 -0.57 24.91 17.91
C PRO A 79 -1.02 26.36 17.64
N ALA A 80 -0.11 27.17 17.09
CA ALA A 80 -0.37 28.55 16.69
C ALA A 80 -1.09 28.62 15.34
N SER A 81 -1.95 29.62 15.19
CA SER A 81 -2.79 29.85 14.00
C SER A 81 -2.02 30.54 12.85
N THR A 82 -2.23 30.06 11.62
CA THR A 82 -1.68 30.65 10.39
C THR A 82 -2.65 31.71 9.82
N PRO A 83 -2.18 32.90 9.37
CA PRO A 83 -3.04 33.95 8.83
C PRO A 83 -3.36 33.78 7.34
N SER A 84 -4.54 34.27 6.93
CA SER A 84 -5.05 34.26 5.55
C SER A 84 -4.49 35.42 4.70
N PRO A 85 -4.51 35.29 3.36
CA PRO A 85 -4.56 36.44 2.47
C PRO A 85 -5.80 36.45 1.54
N ARG A 86 -6.52 37.58 1.54
CA ARG A 86 -7.18 38.15 0.34
C ARG A 86 -6.08 38.84 -0.50
N GLY A 87 -6.17 39.14 -1.79
CA GLY A 87 -7.23 39.05 -2.81
C GLY A 87 -6.85 39.98 -4.00
N ASN A 88 -7.58 39.89 -5.13
CA ASN A 88 -7.40 40.64 -6.40
C ASN A 88 -6.15 40.26 -7.23
N GLY A 89 -6.18 40.28 -8.58
CA GLY A 89 -7.29 40.53 -9.50
C GLY A 89 -6.92 40.40 -10.99
N ASP A 90 -7.95 40.35 -11.83
CA ASP A 90 -8.04 40.65 -13.28
C ASP A 90 -7.19 39.91 -14.35
N SER A 91 -7.92 39.09 -15.11
CA SER A 91 -8.17 39.22 -16.57
C SER A 91 -7.00 39.21 -17.58
N LEU A 92 -7.07 38.30 -18.56
CA LEU A 92 -7.40 38.62 -19.98
C LEU A 92 -7.36 37.37 -20.88
N THR A 93 -8.33 37.22 -21.77
CA THR A 93 -8.29 36.32 -22.94
C THR A 93 -7.67 37.06 -24.15
N PRO A 94 -7.23 36.37 -25.23
CA PRO A 94 -8.15 36.16 -26.34
C PRO A 94 -8.01 34.84 -27.16
N THR A 95 -9.19 34.41 -27.61
CA THR A 95 -9.64 33.67 -28.82
C THR A 95 -8.73 33.25 -29.98
N SER A 96 -9.29 32.30 -30.74
CA SER A 96 -9.22 32.02 -32.21
C SER A 96 -8.41 30.77 -32.59
N ASP A 97 -9.00 29.67 -33.07
CA ASP A 97 -9.84 29.40 -34.26
C ASP A 97 -9.04 29.12 -35.54
N THR A 98 -9.16 27.89 -36.07
CA THR A 98 -9.32 27.46 -37.48
C THR A 98 -8.96 25.95 -37.59
N SER A 99 -9.90 25.06 -37.96
CA SER A 99 -10.27 24.64 -39.33
C SER A 99 -9.26 23.68 -40.01
N ASN A 100 -9.58 22.65 -40.83
CA ASN A 100 -10.80 21.87 -41.11
C ASN A 100 -10.42 20.68 -42.05
N CYS A 101 -11.37 19.77 -42.33
CA CYS A 101 -11.52 18.92 -43.54
C CYS A 101 -10.73 17.59 -43.74
N GLN A 102 -11.52 16.49 -43.80
CA GLN A 102 -11.65 15.51 -44.94
C GLN A 102 -10.44 14.60 -45.33
N SER A 103 -10.55 13.42 -45.99
CA SER A 103 -11.56 12.35 -46.21
C SER A 103 -10.84 11.17 -46.96
N SER A 104 -11.34 9.95 -47.25
CA SER A 104 -12.40 9.04 -46.77
C SER A 104 -12.30 7.66 -47.50
N LYS A 105 -13.02 6.62 -47.03
CA LYS A 105 -13.28 5.29 -47.68
C LYS A 105 -12.11 4.27 -47.58
N ARG A 106 -12.28 2.94 -47.67
CA ARG A 106 -13.41 2.08 -48.13
C ARG A 106 -13.44 0.68 -47.42
N ARG A 107 -14.51 -0.12 -47.62
CA ARG A 107 -14.84 -1.42 -46.96
C ARG A 107 -15.01 -2.57 -47.99
N LYS A 108 -14.73 -3.84 -47.60
CA LYS A 108 -15.36 -5.18 -47.96
C LYS A 108 -14.30 -6.31 -47.87
N THR A 109 -14.40 -7.48 -47.20
CA THR A 109 -15.40 -8.58 -46.99
C THR A 109 -15.43 -9.72 -48.04
N VAL A 110 -15.02 -10.95 -47.66
CA VAL A 110 -15.57 -12.31 -47.99
C VAL A 110 -15.07 -13.25 -46.84
N SER A 111 -15.88 -13.92 -45.99
CA SER A 111 -16.69 -15.17 -46.13
C SER A 111 -15.87 -16.44 -46.49
N GLY A 112 -16.08 -17.64 -45.93
CA GLY A 112 -16.96 -18.15 -44.85
C GLY A 112 -17.07 -19.69 -44.94
N LEU A 113 -17.63 -20.39 -43.92
CA LEU A 113 -18.29 -21.72 -44.05
C LEU A 113 -18.96 -22.18 -42.72
N ARG A 114 -20.00 -23.01 -42.83
CA ARG A 114 -20.84 -23.58 -41.75
C ARG A 114 -21.02 -25.09 -41.99
N LEU A 115 -21.47 -25.83 -40.97
CA LEU A 115 -22.65 -26.71 -41.02
C LEU A 115 -23.09 -27.16 -39.61
N ALA A 116 -24.34 -27.61 -39.46
CA ALA A 116 -24.95 -28.16 -38.24
C ALA A 116 -25.48 -29.60 -38.55
N PRO A 117 -26.05 -30.40 -37.60
CA PRO A 117 -27.40 -30.16 -37.06
C PRO A 117 -27.67 -30.68 -35.61
N ALA A 118 -28.91 -30.51 -35.13
CA ALA A 118 -29.53 -31.22 -33.98
C ALA A 118 -30.33 -32.46 -34.50
N PRO A 119 -31.15 -33.28 -33.75
CA PRO A 119 -32.00 -32.95 -32.58
C PRO A 119 -32.15 -34.05 -31.47
N ALA A 120 -32.97 -33.81 -30.43
CA ALA A 120 -33.88 -34.81 -29.78
C ALA A 120 -34.79 -34.18 -28.69
N THR A 121 -35.94 -34.81 -28.42
CA THR A 121 -37.10 -34.25 -27.66
C THR A 121 -37.51 -35.15 -26.48
N LYS A 122 -38.04 -34.56 -25.39
CA LYS A 122 -39.03 -35.10 -24.39
C LYS A 122 -39.26 -34.00 -23.32
N GLN A 123 -40.44 -33.48 -23.00
CA GLN A 123 -41.81 -33.98 -22.66
C GLN A 123 -42.12 -33.96 -21.14
N ILE A 124 -43.10 -33.11 -20.80
CA ILE A 124 -44.20 -33.28 -19.81
C ILE A 124 -44.00 -32.82 -18.31
N GLN A 125 -45.05 -32.12 -17.88
CA GLN A 125 -45.52 -31.49 -16.62
C GLN A 125 -46.02 -32.50 -15.52
N PRO A 126 -46.76 -32.13 -14.43
CA PRO A 126 -47.00 -30.83 -13.72
C PRO A 126 -46.94 -30.93 -12.16
N THR A 127 -47.46 -29.89 -11.47
CA THR A 127 -47.98 -29.81 -10.06
C THR A 127 -46.95 -29.58 -8.94
N THR A 128 -47.27 -28.87 -7.84
CA THR A 128 -48.53 -28.20 -7.41
C THR A 128 -48.34 -26.69 -7.21
N ALA A 129 -49.45 -25.95 -7.22
CA ALA A 129 -49.48 -24.59 -6.68
C ALA A 129 -49.83 -24.62 -5.20
N ASP A 130 -49.36 -23.65 -4.43
CA ASP A 130 -50.11 -23.11 -3.29
C ASP A 130 -49.89 -21.59 -3.24
N ASN A 131 -50.99 -20.86 -3.37
CA ASN A 131 -51.03 -19.43 -3.13
C ASN A 131 -51.17 -19.19 -1.63
N ASN A 132 -50.43 -18.23 -1.08
CA ASN A 132 -50.96 -17.42 0.00
C ASN A 132 -50.36 -16.01 -0.06
N THR A 133 -51.10 -15.14 -0.73
CA THR A 133 -50.85 -13.71 -0.76
C THR A 133 -51.28 -13.09 0.57
N ILE A 134 -50.40 -12.35 1.23
CA ILE A 134 -50.80 -11.29 2.16
C ILE A 134 -50.15 -10.01 1.66
N GLU A 135 -50.97 -9.12 1.11
CA GLU A 135 -50.55 -7.76 0.78
C GLU A 135 -50.52 -6.91 2.06
N SER A 136 -49.43 -6.19 2.25
CA SER A 136 -49.40 -4.99 3.08
C SER A 136 -48.71 -3.90 2.26
N THR A 137 -49.48 -2.92 1.81
CA THR A 137 -49.03 -1.81 0.97
C THR A 137 -48.26 -0.74 1.75
N ASP A 138 -47.55 0.10 0.98
CA ASP A 138 -46.77 1.29 1.39
C ASP A 138 -45.50 1.09 2.24
N GLU A 139 -44.37 1.07 1.54
CA GLU A 139 -43.33 2.10 1.74
C GLU A 139 -42.41 2.21 0.50
N THR A 140 -41.85 3.40 0.26
CA THR A 140 -41.05 3.75 -0.93
C THR A 140 -39.72 2.98 -1.06
N PRO A 141 -39.15 2.78 -2.26
CA PRO A 141 -38.00 1.88 -2.49
C PRO A 141 -36.66 2.38 -1.90
N LYS A 142 -35.90 1.49 -1.24
CA LYS A 142 -34.90 1.84 -0.20
C LYS A 142 -33.45 1.41 -0.54
N SER A 143 -32.78 2.18 -1.41
CA SER A 143 -31.40 1.95 -1.93
C SER A 143 -30.38 1.31 -0.97
N VAL A 144 -30.01 0.03 -1.19
CA VAL A 144 -29.12 -0.74 -0.30
C VAL A 144 -28.24 -1.79 -1.01
N ARG A 145 -26.96 -1.92 -0.63
CA ARG A 145 -26.18 -3.17 -0.75
C ARG A 145 -26.44 -4.07 0.44
N GLN A 146 -26.76 -5.33 0.17
CA GLN A 146 -26.96 -6.36 1.18
C GLN A 146 -26.11 -7.58 0.84
N PHE A 147 -25.39 -8.13 1.82
CA PHE A 147 -24.68 -9.40 1.66
C PHE A 147 -25.69 -10.55 1.42
N HIS A 148 -25.37 -11.49 0.53
CA HIS A 148 -26.16 -12.71 0.37
C HIS A 148 -25.65 -13.78 1.34
N SER A 149 -26.50 -14.20 2.29
CA SER A 149 -26.23 -15.24 3.29
C SER A 149 -25.89 -16.61 2.69
N ASP A 150 -26.40 -16.91 1.49
CA ASP A 150 -26.53 -18.29 1.02
C ASP A 150 -25.27 -18.85 0.33
N THR A 151 -24.17 -18.09 0.34
CA THR A 151 -22.89 -18.59 -0.15
C THR A 151 -22.14 -19.29 0.97
N ARG A 152 -22.16 -20.64 0.95
CA ARG A 152 -21.29 -21.50 1.78
C ARG A 152 -19.88 -20.90 1.86
N PHE A 153 -19.41 -20.71 3.10
CA PHE A 153 -18.09 -20.16 3.44
C PHE A 153 -17.04 -20.71 2.45
N PRO A 154 -16.28 -19.87 1.73
CA PRO A 154 -15.22 -20.34 0.86
C PRO A 154 -14.12 -20.99 1.71
N GLN A 155 -14.28 -22.29 1.99
CA GLN A 155 -13.39 -23.02 2.88
C GLN A 155 -11.96 -22.93 2.38
N ARG A 156 -11.06 -22.53 3.29
CA ARG A 156 -9.62 -22.60 3.09
C ARG A 156 -9.24 -24.08 3.00
N SER A 157 -9.18 -24.61 1.79
CA SER A 157 -8.87 -26.01 1.56
C SER A 157 -7.47 -26.31 2.11
N LYS A 158 -7.39 -27.19 3.11
CA LYS A 158 -6.13 -27.93 3.35
C LYS A 158 -5.78 -28.65 2.04
N PRO A 159 -4.51 -28.67 1.59
CA PRO A 159 -4.11 -29.42 0.41
C PRO A 159 -4.24 -30.92 0.68
N GLY A 160 -5.44 -31.45 0.45
CA GLY A 160 -5.80 -32.85 0.59
C GLY A 160 -5.89 -33.52 -0.79
N GLN A 161 -5.57 -34.81 -0.83
CA GLN A 161 -5.43 -35.60 -2.06
C GLN A 161 -6.75 -35.68 -2.86
N GLY A 162 -6.87 -34.79 -3.85
CA GLY A 162 -7.82 -34.87 -4.94
C GLY A 162 -7.14 -34.34 -6.19
N ILE A 163 -7.46 -34.91 -7.36
CA ILE A 163 -6.83 -34.53 -8.62
C ILE A 163 -7.24 -33.09 -8.97
N SER A 164 -6.41 -32.12 -8.57
CA SER A 164 -6.54 -30.74 -9.04
C SER A 164 -6.28 -30.71 -10.54
N PRO A 165 -7.05 -29.90 -11.30
CA PRO A 165 -6.66 -29.60 -12.68
C PRO A 165 -5.23 -29.02 -12.66
N PRO A 166 -4.38 -29.32 -13.65
CA PRO A 166 -2.98 -28.93 -13.63
C PRO A 166 -2.86 -27.41 -13.52
N VAL A 167 -2.47 -26.95 -12.33
CA VAL A 167 -2.16 -25.54 -12.08
C VAL A 167 -0.88 -25.27 -12.86
N LEU A 168 -0.97 -24.41 -13.88
CA LEU A 168 0.19 -23.97 -14.63
C LEU A 168 1.18 -23.34 -13.65
N GLU A 169 2.38 -23.92 -13.57
CA GLU A 169 3.47 -23.38 -12.76
C GLU A 169 3.74 -21.93 -13.19
N PRO A 170 3.72 -20.95 -12.27
CA PRO A 170 3.91 -19.55 -12.66
C PRO A 170 5.27 -19.36 -13.33
N SER A 171 5.31 -18.57 -14.40
CA SER A 171 6.53 -18.30 -15.16
C SER A 171 7.59 -17.64 -14.28
N SER A 172 8.87 -17.67 -14.68
CA SER A 172 9.91 -16.97 -13.92
C SER A 172 9.70 -15.45 -13.96
N THR A 173 9.06 -14.93 -15.00
CA THR A 173 8.55 -13.56 -15.11
C THR A 173 7.46 -13.26 -14.09
N ASP A 174 6.46 -14.13 -13.92
CA ASP A 174 5.42 -13.97 -12.89
C ASP A 174 6.02 -14.03 -11.49
N LYS A 175 6.97 -14.95 -11.27
CA LYS A 175 7.71 -15.09 -10.00
C LYS A 175 8.56 -13.84 -9.69
N LEU A 176 9.13 -13.17 -10.69
CA LEU A 176 9.82 -11.88 -10.53
C LEU A 176 8.82 -10.77 -10.18
N ILE A 177 7.78 -10.56 -11.00
CA ILE A 177 6.82 -9.46 -10.82
C ILE A 177 6.07 -9.60 -9.48
N ALA A 178 5.61 -10.79 -9.13
CA ALA A 178 5.03 -11.06 -7.81
C ALA A 178 6.06 -10.99 -6.67
N GLY A 179 7.36 -11.15 -6.96
CA GLY A 179 8.45 -10.88 -6.02
C GLY A 179 8.60 -9.39 -5.72
N ILE A 180 8.59 -8.55 -6.76
CA ILE A 180 8.65 -7.08 -6.65
C ILE A 180 7.45 -6.58 -5.85
N TRP A 181 6.22 -6.94 -6.25
CA TRP A 181 5.01 -6.50 -5.55
C TRP A 181 4.97 -6.91 -4.07
N ARG A 182 5.39 -8.14 -3.74
CA ARG A 182 5.48 -8.57 -2.32
C ARG A 182 6.51 -7.77 -1.53
N GLN A 183 7.61 -7.34 -2.13
CA GLN A 183 8.61 -6.53 -1.46
C GLN A 183 8.12 -5.08 -1.27
N VAL A 184 7.47 -4.48 -2.27
CA VAL A 184 6.86 -3.14 -2.17
C VAL A 184 5.77 -3.09 -1.09
N TYR A 185 4.94 -4.13 -0.99
CA TYR A 185 3.93 -4.24 0.07
C TYR A 185 4.43 -4.94 1.36
N SER A 186 5.75 -5.04 1.55
CA SER A 186 6.33 -5.53 2.81
C SER A 186 6.69 -4.36 3.74
N SER A 187 6.84 -4.66 5.03
CA SER A 187 7.36 -3.72 6.04
C SER A 187 8.89 -3.56 6.01
N VAL A 188 9.52 -3.72 4.83
CA VAL A 188 10.96 -3.46 4.67
C VAL A 188 11.23 -1.98 4.92
N GLN A 189 12.35 -1.67 5.56
CA GLN A 189 12.84 -0.29 5.66
C GLN A 189 14.12 -0.19 4.85
N LEU A 190 14.13 0.70 3.86
CA LEU A 190 15.28 0.99 3.02
C LEU A 190 15.99 2.22 3.55
N SER A 191 17.32 2.19 3.65
CA SER A 191 18.11 3.33 4.12
C SER A 191 19.54 3.31 3.59
N CYS A 192 20.11 4.50 3.41
CA CYS A 192 21.54 4.71 3.18
C CYS A 192 22.37 4.73 4.49
N ASP A 193 21.73 4.86 5.65
CA ASP A 193 22.43 4.87 6.93
C ASP A 193 22.79 3.44 7.37
N PHE A 194 24.09 3.19 7.48
CA PHE A 194 24.68 1.93 7.90
C PHE A 194 25.35 2.01 9.28
N SER A 195 24.85 2.90 10.14
CA SER A 195 25.17 3.02 11.56
C SER A 195 25.38 1.69 12.29
N ASN A 196 26.19 1.72 13.34
CA ASN A 196 26.63 0.53 14.07
C ASN A 196 25.47 -0.12 14.85
N ILE A 197 24.82 -1.10 14.23
CA ILE A 197 23.77 -1.91 14.86
C ILE A 197 24.40 -2.72 16.01
N LYS A 198 24.04 -2.36 17.24
CA LYS A 198 24.43 -3.07 18.48
C LYS A 198 23.17 -3.39 19.29
N PRO A 199 23.12 -4.54 20.00
CA PRO A 199 22.04 -4.81 20.93
C PRO A 199 22.10 -3.84 22.12
N THR A 200 20.94 -3.43 22.63
CA THR A 200 20.81 -2.54 23.79
C THR A 200 21.07 -3.24 25.13
N ILE A 201 21.02 -4.58 25.15
CA ILE A 201 21.21 -5.42 26.33
C ILE A 201 22.20 -6.56 26.03
N ASN A 202 22.71 -7.22 27.07
CA ASN A 202 23.54 -8.41 26.90
C ASN A 202 22.68 -9.61 26.44
N ILE A 203 22.63 -9.85 25.12
CA ILE A 203 21.90 -10.96 24.49
C ILE A 203 22.45 -12.36 24.80
N ARG A 204 23.55 -12.47 25.56
CA ARG A 204 24.14 -13.76 25.99
C ARG A 204 23.72 -14.19 27.40
N SER A 205 22.89 -13.41 28.10
CA SER A 205 22.52 -13.63 29.50
C SER A 205 21.49 -14.75 29.74
N GLY A 206 20.89 -15.32 28.69
CA GLY A 206 19.94 -16.42 28.78
C GLY A 206 18.73 -16.25 27.86
N ALA A 207 17.68 -17.05 28.09
CA ALA A 207 16.46 -17.08 27.27
C ALA A 207 15.32 -16.23 27.87
N SER A 208 15.60 -14.98 28.26
CA SER A 208 14.54 -14.08 28.76
C SER A 208 13.69 -13.50 27.62
N LEU A 209 12.47 -13.06 27.94
CA LEU A 209 11.59 -12.38 26.97
C LEU A 209 12.24 -11.11 26.40
N GLU A 210 13.04 -10.40 27.21
CA GLU A 210 13.77 -9.20 26.79
C GLU A 210 14.89 -9.54 25.81
N VAL A 211 15.67 -10.59 26.07
CA VAL A 211 16.69 -11.09 25.13
C VAL A 211 16.02 -11.55 23.83
N PHE A 212 14.90 -12.27 23.88
CA PHE A 212 14.16 -12.67 22.68
C PHE A 212 13.67 -11.47 21.86
N LYS A 213 13.08 -10.45 22.50
CA LYS A 213 12.69 -9.19 21.84
C LYS A 213 13.88 -8.48 21.22
N SER A 214 15.00 -8.36 21.94
CA SER A 214 16.22 -7.70 21.46
C SER A 214 16.86 -8.43 20.27
N VAL A 215 16.87 -9.77 20.28
CA VAL A 215 17.36 -10.57 19.14
C VAL A 215 16.43 -10.46 17.93
N ASN A 216 15.11 -10.43 18.12
CA ASN A 216 14.16 -10.24 17.01
C ASN A 216 14.29 -8.86 16.35
N ASP A 217 14.44 -7.79 17.15
CA ASP A 217 14.77 -6.45 16.68
C ASP A 217 16.11 -6.41 15.91
N LEU A 218 17.13 -7.09 16.43
CA LEU A 218 18.43 -7.24 15.76
C LEU A 218 18.30 -7.95 14.41
N CYS A 219 17.53 -9.04 14.33
CA CYS A 219 17.23 -9.75 13.09
C CYS A 219 16.54 -8.85 12.06
N LEU A 220 15.55 -8.05 12.47
CA LEU A 220 14.85 -7.11 11.59
C LEU A 220 15.79 -6.01 11.07
N LYS A 221 16.61 -5.42 11.95
CA LYS A 221 17.60 -4.39 11.58
C LYS A 221 18.64 -4.92 10.59
N TYR A 222 19.17 -6.12 10.80
CA TYR A 222 20.11 -6.74 9.86
C TYR A 222 19.43 -7.20 8.56
N TYR A 223 18.17 -7.62 8.58
CA TYR A 223 17.39 -7.89 7.38
C TYR A 223 17.22 -6.62 6.53
N ASN A 224 16.75 -5.52 7.13
CA ASN A 224 16.57 -4.22 6.46
C ASN A 224 17.90 -3.67 5.91
N ARG A 225 19.00 -3.75 6.69
CA ARG A 225 20.35 -3.43 6.23
C ARG A 225 20.77 -4.27 5.02
N SER A 226 20.54 -5.57 5.05
CA SER A 226 20.88 -6.49 3.96
C SER A 226 20.07 -6.19 2.68
N GLN A 227 18.77 -5.88 2.79
CA GLN A 227 17.98 -5.44 1.63
C GLN A 227 18.50 -4.10 1.07
N SER A 228 18.80 -3.14 1.94
CA SER A 228 19.31 -1.82 1.53
C SER A 228 20.67 -1.92 0.84
N SER A 229 21.63 -2.66 1.41
CA SER A 229 22.94 -2.88 0.78
C SER A 229 22.82 -3.62 -0.57
N ARG A 230 21.89 -4.57 -0.69
CA ARG A 230 21.61 -5.26 -1.96
C ARG A 230 21.01 -4.31 -3.01
N ALA A 231 20.07 -3.45 -2.62
CA ALA A 231 19.48 -2.47 -3.52
C ALA A 231 20.54 -1.48 -4.03
N LEU A 232 21.39 -0.95 -3.15
CA LEU A 232 22.53 -0.10 -3.52
C LEU A 232 23.52 -0.82 -4.43
N GLU A 233 23.88 -2.07 -4.14
CA GLU A 233 24.72 -2.89 -5.02
C GLU A 233 24.10 -2.98 -6.42
N MET A 234 22.81 -3.26 -6.52
CA MET A 234 22.11 -3.40 -7.80
C MET A 234 21.98 -2.05 -8.55
N ILE A 235 21.78 -0.94 -7.84
CA ILE A 235 21.77 0.42 -8.41
C ILE A 235 23.13 0.73 -9.06
N VAL A 236 24.21 0.61 -8.29
CA VAL A 236 25.57 0.87 -8.77
C VAL A 236 25.94 -0.07 -9.92
N GLN A 237 25.53 -1.33 -9.88
CA GLN A 237 25.79 -2.30 -10.94
C GLN A 237 25.02 -2.01 -12.24
N ALA A 238 23.77 -1.55 -12.16
CA ALA A 238 23.00 -1.12 -13.32
C ALA A 238 23.61 0.15 -13.95
N PHE A 239 23.92 1.15 -13.13
CA PHE A 239 24.55 2.40 -13.56
C PHE A 239 25.96 2.19 -14.14
N TRP A 240 26.75 1.27 -13.57
CA TRP A 240 28.06 0.90 -14.11
C TRP A 240 27.97 0.38 -15.56
N VAL A 241 26.89 -0.35 -15.92
CA VAL A 241 26.69 -0.81 -17.30
C VAL A 241 26.45 0.36 -18.25
N GLU A 242 25.73 1.40 -17.83
CA GLU A 242 25.56 2.65 -18.59
C GLU A 242 26.91 3.35 -18.80
N CYS A 243 27.69 3.53 -17.73
CA CYS A 243 29.03 4.11 -17.82
C CYS A 243 29.97 3.30 -18.73
N PHE A 244 29.90 1.97 -18.68
CA PHE A 244 30.68 1.08 -19.55
C PHE A 244 30.28 1.20 -21.03
N GLU A 245 28.97 1.32 -21.31
CA GLU A 245 28.45 1.50 -22.66
C GLU A 245 28.78 2.88 -23.22
N ALA A 246 28.69 3.93 -22.39
CA ALA A 246 29.16 5.27 -22.71
C ALA A 246 30.68 5.32 -22.99
N ARG A 247 31.52 4.71 -22.13
CA ARG A 247 32.98 4.64 -22.36
C ARG A 247 33.32 3.89 -23.65
N THR A 248 32.58 2.81 -23.95
CA THR A 248 32.73 2.08 -25.23
C THR A 248 32.37 2.96 -26.44
N ALA A 249 31.38 3.85 -26.32
CA ALA A 249 31.04 4.80 -27.37
C ALA A 249 32.11 5.90 -27.53
N VAL A 250 32.59 6.48 -26.42
CA VAL A 250 33.65 7.49 -26.41
C VAL A 250 34.94 6.95 -27.05
N LEU A 251 35.37 5.73 -26.70
CA LEU A 251 36.56 5.11 -27.31
C LEU A 251 36.46 4.95 -28.84
N ARG A 252 35.25 4.76 -29.39
CA ARG A 252 35.02 4.71 -30.85
C ARG A 252 35.00 6.10 -31.49
N TYR A 253 34.64 7.14 -30.73
CA TYR A 253 34.71 8.52 -31.19
C TYR A 253 36.16 9.04 -31.18
N GLU A 254 36.90 8.79 -30.10
CA GLU A 254 38.34 9.10 -29.97
C GLU A 254 39.19 8.37 -31.03
N LYS A 255 38.81 7.12 -31.37
CA LYS A 255 39.57 6.25 -32.28
C LYS A 255 38.64 5.59 -33.30
N PRO A 256 38.21 6.30 -34.37
CA PRO A 256 37.25 5.81 -35.36
C PRO A 256 37.67 4.53 -36.10
N ILE A 257 38.97 4.20 -36.10
CA ILE A 257 39.56 3.00 -36.69
C ILE A 257 39.15 1.73 -35.91
N LEU A 258 38.81 1.84 -34.62
CA LEU A 258 38.49 0.68 -33.78
C LEU A 258 37.09 0.12 -34.06
N SER A 259 37.01 -1.19 -34.23
CA SER A 259 35.74 -1.91 -34.24
C SER A 259 35.03 -1.83 -32.88
N ARG A 260 33.72 -2.10 -32.87
CA ARG A 260 32.92 -2.18 -31.63
C ARG A 260 33.45 -3.23 -30.66
N ALA A 261 34.08 -4.30 -31.15
CA ALA A 261 34.66 -5.35 -30.32
C ALA A 261 35.97 -4.89 -29.65
N GLU A 262 36.84 -4.20 -30.37
CA GLU A 262 38.12 -3.70 -29.85
C GLU A 262 37.94 -2.59 -28.82
N ALA A 263 37.10 -1.58 -29.12
CA ALA A 263 36.78 -0.52 -28.17
C ALA A 263 36.20 -1.08 -26.86
N ARG A 264 35.32 -2.09 -26.96
CA ARG A 264 34.75 -2.79 -25.80
C ARG A 264 35.80 -3.60 -25.04
N MET A 265 36.79 -4.20 -25.73
CA MET A 265 37.88 -4.93 -25.09
C MET A 265 38.82 -3.98 -24.33
N ILE A 266 39.09 -2.80 -24.86
CA ILE A 266 39.84 -1.74 -24.17
C ILE A 266 39.09 -1.33 -22.89
N ALA A 267 37.79 -1.01 -22.97
CA ALA A 267 36.97 -0.67 -21.80
C ALA A 267 36.93 -1.80 -20.75
N ILE A 268 36.92 -3.08 -21.18
CA ILE A 268 37.01 -4.23 -20.26
C ILE A 268 38.35 -4.22 -19.51
N ARG A 269 39.47 -3.96 -20.20
CA ARG A 269 40.80 -3.91 -19.57
C ARG A 269 40.93 -2.72 -18.61
N GLU A 270 40.47 -1.54 -19.01
CA GLU A 270 40.40 -0.35 -18.14
C GLU A 270 39.65 -0.67 -16.83
N ALA A 271 38.46 -1.28 -16.95
CA ALA A 271 37.67 -1.68 -15.78
C ALA A 271 38.30 -2.80 -14.95
N CYS A 272 38.92 -3.80 -15.59
CA CYS A 272 39.59 -4.91 -14.90
C CYS A 272 40.75 -4.46 -14.01
N VAL A 273 41.49 -3.43 -14.42
CA VAL A 273 42.57 -2.83 -13.61
C VAL A 273 41.99 -2.19 -12.35
N ILE A 274 40.91 -1.40 -12.47
CA ILE A 274 40.28 -0.71 -11.33
C ILE A 274 39.60 -1.71 -10.37
N LEU A 275 38.88 -2.69 -10.92
CA LEU A 275 38.13 -3.68 -10.13
C LEU A 275 39.01 -4.81 -9.56
N ASN A 276 40.28 -4.90 -9.99
CA ASN A 276 41.20 -5.99 -9.70
C ASN A 276 40.61 -7.39 -10.03
N TRP A 277 39.92 -7.51 -11.16
CA TRP A 277 39.25 -8.74 -11.60
C TRP A 277 39.78 -9.23 -12.95
N LYS A 278 39.78 -10.55 -13.16
CA LYS A 278 40.08 -11.14 -14.48
C LYS A 278 38.96 -10.80 -15.47
N GLU A 279 39.31 -10.63 -16.75
CA GLU A 279 38.32 -10.28 -17.78
C GLU A 279 37.14 -11.27 -17.85
N LYS A 280 37.39 -12.57 -17.62
CA LYS A 280 36.35 -13.61 -17.58
C LYS A 280 35.32 -13.34 -16.48
N ASP A 281 35.79 -12.94 -15.30
CA ASP A 281 34.93 -12.72 -14.13
C ASP A 281 34.12 -11.43 -14.29
N LEU A 282 34.73 -10.37 -14.83
CA LEU A 282 34.02 -9.15 -15.19
C LEU A 282 32.96 -9.42 -16.28
N ARG A 283 33.29 -10.14 -17.35
CA ARG A 283 32.31 -10.51 -18.40
C ARG A 283 31.12 -11.30 -17.84
N ASN A 284 31.37 -12.25 -16.93
CA ASN A 284 30.32 -13.04 -16.28
C ASN A 284 29.41 -12.18 -15.39
N ARG A 285 29.98 -11.28 -14.57
CA ARG A 285 29.20 -10.35 -13.72
C ARG A 285 28.40 -9.35 -14.55
N MET A 286 29.04 -8.74 -15.55
CA MET A 286 28.44 -7.78 -16.47
C MET A 286 27.25 -8.36 -17.26
N ALA A 287 27.22 -9.67 -17.54
CA ALA A 287 26.06 -10.31 -18.16
C ALA A 287 24.81 -10.28 -17.26
N ILE A 288 24.99 -10.38 -15.94
CA ILE A 288 23.93 -10.28 -14.93
C ILE A 288 23.53 -8.82 -14.73
N TRP A 289 24.51 -7.91 -14.66
CA TRP A 289 24.29 -6.48 -14.47
C TRP A 289 23.51 -5.84 -15.64
N ARG A 290 23.65 -6.35 -16.87
CA ARG A 290 22.76 -5.98 -17.98
C ARG A 290 21.30 -6.29 -17.68
N GLY A 291 21.01 -7.44 -17.07
CA GLY A 291 19.66 -7.77 -16.63
C GLY A 291 19.10 -6.79 -15.61
N TYR A 292 19.94 -6.27 -14.71
CA TYR A 292 19.54 -5.21 -13.77
C TYR A 292 19.23 -3.89 -14.48
N LYS A 293 20.09 -3.48 -15.42
CA LYS A 293 19.86 -2.30 -16.27
C LYS A 293 18.57 -2.44 -17.08
N GLU A 294 18.34 -3.58 -17.75
CA GLU A 294 17.14 -3.85 -18.54
C GLU A 294 15.85 -3.81 -17.68
N ILE A 295 15.88 -4.39 -16.46
CA ILE A 295 14.74 -4.31 -15.53
C ILE A 295 14.44 -2.85 -15.12
N LYS A 296 15.48 -2.05 -14.87
CA LYS A 296 15.37 -0.62 -14.54
C LYS A 296 14.88 0.22 -15.74
N ASP A 297 15.37 -0.05 -16.94
CA ASP A 297 15.03 0.74 -18.13
C ASP A 297 13.53 0.70 -18.41
N HIS A 298 12.93 -0.49 -18.35
CA HIS A 298 11.50 -0.70 -18.56
C HIS A 298 10.67 -0.44 -17.28
N GLY A 299 11.02 -1.06 -16.17
CA GLY A 299 10.24 -1.02 -14.93
C GLY A 299 10.53 0.16 -14.00
N GLY A 300 11.47 1.04 -14.33
CA GLY A 300 11.96 2.10 -13.45
C GLY A 300 12.81 1.58 -12.29
N TRP A 301 13.40 2.52 -11.53
CA TRP A 301 14.25 2.17 -10.37
C TRP A 301 13.51 1.39 -9.29
N ALA A 302 12.21 1.66 -9.07
CA ALA A 302 11.37 0.93 -8.13
C ALA A 302 11.32 -0.58 -8.46
N SER A 303 11.20 -0.96 -9.74
CA SER A 303 11.23 -2.37 -10.14
C SER A 303 12.53 -3.08 -9.79
N LEU A 304 13.66 -2.38 -9.85
CA LEU A 304 14.97 -2.95 -9.56
C LEU A 304 15.25 -3.02 -8.05
N ILE A 305 14.96 -1.94 -7.33
CA ILE A 305 15.22 -1.80 -5.88
C ILE A 305 14.40 -2.79 -5.06
N PHE A 306 13.12 -2.94 -5.39
CA PHE A 306 12.23 -3.89 -4.72
C PHE A 306 12.30 -5.30 -5.31
N ALA A 307 13.23 -5.59 -6.23
CA ALA A 307 13.39 -6.92 -6.79
C ALA A 307 13.96 -7.90 -5.75
N SER A 308 13.13 -8.89 -5.37
CA SER A 308 13.46 -9.93 -4.40
C SER A 308 14.76 -10.69 -4.70
N ALA A 309 15.27 -11.43 -3.70
CA ALA A 309 16.52 -12.21 -3.79
C ALA A 309 16.69 -13.07 -5.07
N GLY A 310 15.60 -13.51 -5.70
CA GLY A 310 15.58 -14.29 -6.95
C GLY A 310 16.08 -13.55 -8.19
N VAL A 311 16.10 -12.21 -8.21
CA VAL A 311 16.46 -11.40 -9.41
C VAL A 311 17.86 -11.71 -9.96
N TYR A 312 18.82 -12.06 -9.11
CA TYR A 312 20.15 -12.52 -9.54
C TYR A 312 20.07 -13.78 -10.40
N ARG A 313 19.27 -14.78 -9.99
CA ARG A 313 19.09 -16.03 -10.74
C ARG A 313 18.35 -15.75 -12.06
N PHE A 314 17.32 -14.91 -12.00
CA PHE A 314 16.57 -14.47 -13.18
C PHE A 314 17.50 -13.84 -14.24
N CYS A 315 18.31 -12.84 -13.83
CA CYS A 315 19.29 -12.18 -14.70
C CYS A 315 20.45 -13.07 -15.14
N LYS A 316 20.81 -14.10 -14.36
CA LYS A 316 21.88 -15.05 -14.71
C LYS A 316 21.44 -16.05 -15.78
N TYR A 317 20.23 -16.59 -15.69
CA TYR A 317 19.76 -17.64 -16.61
C TYR A 317 19.04 -17.09 -17.85
N ARG A 318 18.48 -15.87 -17.76
CA ARG A 318 17.84 -15.11 -18.87
C ARG A 318 16.75 -15.84 -19.67
N ALA A 319 16.22 -16.95 -19.17
CA ALA A 319 15.32 -17.84 -19.90
C ALA A 319 14.04 -17.18 -20.45
N GLU A 320 13.58 -16.09 -19.82
CA GLU A 320 12.38 -15.33 -20.21
C GLU A 320 12.68 -13.82 -20.41
N PHE A 321 13.93 -13.44 -20.67
CA PHE A 321 14.23 -12.04 -21.06
C PHE A 321 13.78 -11.79 -22.50
N GLY A 322 12.91 -10.79 -22.69
CA GLY A 322 12.41 -10.36 -23.99
C GLY A 322 11.18 -9.47 -23.88
N GLU A 323 10.61 -9.10 -25.04
CA GLU A 323 9.51 -8.13 -25.19
C GLU A 323 8.33 -8.34 -24.22
N LEU A 324 7.96 -9.59 -23.91
CA LEU A 324 6.86 -9.89 -23.01
C LEU A 324 7.14 -9.51 -21.55
N LEU A 325 8.38 -9.67 -21.08
CA LEU A 325 8.80 -9.19 -19.75
C LEU A 325 8.81 -7.66 -19.75
N PHE A 326 9.44 -7.07 -20.76
CA PHE A 326 9.66 -5.63 -20.87
C PHE A 326 8.35 -4.86 -20.95
N SER A 327 7.46 -5.23 -21.88
CA SER A 327 6.11 -4.66 -22.00
C SER A 327 5.29 -4.77 -20.70
N ARG A 328 5.44 -5.87 -19.94
CA ARG A 328 4.80 -6.01 -18.63
C ARG A 328 5.41 -5.09 -17.57
N LEU A 329 6.72 -4.90 -17.56
CA LEU A 329 7.41 -3.96 -16.66
C LEU A 329 7.04 -2.51 -16.98
N ASP A 330 7.05 -2.13 -18.26
CA ASP A 330 6.59 -0.81 -18.74
C ASP A 330 5.16 -0.52 -18.27
N HIS A 331 4.24 -1.48 -18.48
CA HIS A 331 2.83 -1.35 -18.09
C HIS A 331 2.60 -1.21 -16.57
N ILE A 332 3.48 -1.75 -15.72
CA ILE A 332 3.36 -1.64 -14.26
C ILE A 332 4.27 -0.57 -13.65
N ARG A 333 5.12 0.11 -14.43
CA ARG A 333 6.10 1.09 -13.95
C ARG A 333 5.47 2.18 -13.08
N THR A 334 4.52 2.95 -13.62
CA THR A 334 3.79 3.99 -12.87
C THR A 334 3.12 3.41 -11.62
N SER A 335 2.59 2.20 -11.72
CA SER A 335 1.92 1.52 -10.61
C SER A 335 2.90 1.19 -9.47
N LEU A 336 4.11 0.74 -9.80
CA LEU A 336 5.18 0.48 -8.85
C LEU A 336 5.74 1.77 -8.24
N GLU A 337 5.91 2.83 -9.03
CA GLU A 337 6.36 4.14 -8.52
C GLU A 337 5.36 4.75 -7.53
N VAL A 338 4.05 4.69 -7.80
CA VAL A 338 3.00 5.10 -6.83
C VAL A 338 3.14 4.33 -5.52
N ALA A 339 3.22 2.99 -5.58
CA ALA A 339 3.28 2.17 -4.38
C ALA A 339 4.60 2.36 -3.61
N ALA A 340 5.73 2.49 -4.31
CA ALA A 340 7.02 2.74 -3.69
C ALA A 340 7.07 4.12 -3.03
N ASP A 341 6.64 5.19 -3.71
CA ASP A 341 6.63 6.55 -3.16
C ASP A 341 5.68 6.69 -1.96
N THR A 342 4.52 6.02 -1.97
CA THR A 342 3.53 6.16 -0.88
C THR A 342 3.79 5.22 0.31
N LEU A 343 4.37 4.04 0.10
CA LEU A 343 4.66 3.07 1.17
C LEU A 343 6.09 3.15 1.72
N HIS A 344 7.05 3.64 0.92
CA HIS A 344 8.47 3.73 1.28
C HIS A 344 9.07 5.11 0.95
N PRO A 345 8.58 6.23 1.52
CA PRO A 345 8.94 7.60 1.13
C PRO A 345 10.43 7.86 0.81
N GLU A 346 11.34 7.29 1.60
CA GLU A 346 12.80 7.49 1.50
C GLU A 346 13.49 6.55 0.48
N TRP A 347 12.77 5.71 -0.27
CA TRP A 347 13.39 4.73 -1.18
C TRP A 347 14.29 5.36 -2.25
N ARG A 348 13.99 6.62 -2.62
CA ARG A 348 14.72 7.38 -3.63
C ARG A 348 16.09 7.85 -3.14
N ASP A 349 16.32 7.93 -1.83
CA ASP A 349 17.63 8.32 -1.29
C ASP A 349 18.73 7.33 -1.65
N LEU A 350 18.36 6.07 -1.90
CA LEU A 350 19.28 5.06 -2.43
C LEU A 350 19.93 5.48 -3.75
N LEU A 351 19.31 6.36 -4.53
CA LEU A 351 19.79 6.85 -5.83
C LEU A 351 20.85 7.95 -5.69
N GLN A 352 21.00 8.55 -4.51
CA GLN A 352 22.09 9.50 -4.21
C GLN A 352 23.47 8.85 -4.35
N VAL A 353 23.58 7.51 -4.21
CA VAL A 353 24.83 6.76 -4.40
C VAL A 353 25.41 6.88 -5.83
N ILE A 354 24.56 7.18 -6.82
CA ILE A 354 24.94 7.47 -8.20
C ILE A 354 24.73 8.95 -8.57
N GLN A 355 24.59 9.82 -7.56
CA GLN A 355 24.34 11.26 -7.70
C GLN A 355 23.06 11.60 -8.50
N GLN A 356 22.09 10.67 -8.53
CA GLN A 356 20.83 10.88 -9.22
C GLN A 356 19.76 11.33 -8.22
N ASP A 357 19.67 12.63 -8.01
CA ASP A 357 18.56 13.22 -7.26
C ASP A 357 17.25 13.10 -8.08
N THR A 358 16.25 12.44 -7.50
CA THR A 358 14.90 12.39 -8.06
C THR A 358 13.92 12.66 -6.95
N PRO A 359 13.16 13.77 -7.00
CA PRO A 359 12.15 14.04 -6.00
C PRO A 359 11.06 12.96 -6.02
N ARG A 360 10.46 12.74 -4.86
CA ARG A 360 9.23 11.95 -4.72
C ARG A 360 8.14 12.54 -5.62
N VAL A 361 7.40 11.68 -6.32
CA VAL A 361 6.36 12.09 -7.27
C VAL A 361 4.97 11.95 -6.66
N TYR A 362 4.76 10.88 -5.89
CA TYR A 362 3.45 10.56 -5.30
C TYR A 362 3.47 10.66 -3.76
N HIS A 363 2.62 11.50 -3.20
CA HIS A 363 2.57 11.81 -1.77
C HIS A 363 1.28 11.26 -1.13
N GLY A 364 1.21 11.29 0.20
CA GLY A 364 -0.01 10.83 0.92
C GLY A 364 -0.22 9.32 0.83
N HIS A 365 -1.49 8.92 0.79
CA HIS A 365 -1.95 7.54 0.90
C HIS A 365 -1.96 6.84 -0.48
N PRO A 366 -1.56 5.55 -0.59
CA PRO A 366 -1.46 4.82 -1.86
C PRO A 366 -2.73 4.79 -2.72
N HIS A 367 -3.91 4.95 -2.10
CA HIS A 367 -5.20 4.92 -2.79
C HIS A 367 -5.74 6.32 -3.14
N GLU A 368 -5.02 7.40 -2.83
CA GLU A 368 -5.29 8.74 -3.37
C GLU A 368 -4.85 8.86 -4.84
N TRP A 369 -4.17 7.84 -5.38
CA TRP A 369 -3.64 7.80 -6.74
C TRP A 369 -4.31 6.71 -7.58
N VAL A 370 -4.85 7.13 -8.72
CA VAL A 370 -5.52 6.25 -9.70
C VAL A 370 -4.55 5.93 -10.82
N THR A 371 -4.16 4.65 -10.89
CA THR A 371 -3.31 4.13 -11.97
C THR A 371 -4.09 3.95 -13.27
N THR A 372 -3.43 4.08 -14.42
CA THR A 372 -4.05 3.84 -15.74
C THR A 372 -3.36 2.70 -16.47
N THR A 373 -4.09 2.04 -17.37
CA THR A 373 -3.57 0.99 -18.26
C THR A 373 -2.95 1.54 -19.56
N SER A 374 -3.06 2.84 -19.82
CA SER A 374 -2.45 3.54 -20.95
C SER A 374 -0.95 3.76 -20.75
N THR A 375 -0.17 3.54 -21.82
CA THR A 375 1.30 3.59 -21.83
C THR A 375 1.92 4.93 -21.46
N ASP A 376 1.19 6.04 -21.63
CA ASP A 376 1.73 7.40 -21.44
C ASP A 376 1.45 7.99 -20.05
N GLY A 377 0.64 7.32 -19.23
CA GLY A 377 -0.02 7.94 -18.08
C GLY A 377 0.76 7.91 -16.76
N ARG A 378 1.06 9.09 -16.21
CA ARG A 378 1.24 9.28 -14.75
C ARG A 378 -0.03 8.86 -14.01
N ALA A 379 0.08 8.52 -12.73
CA ALA A 379 -1.12 8.30 -11.91
C ALA A 379 -1.82 9.63 -11.61
N PHE A 380 -3.15 9.61 -11.57
CA PHE A 380 -3.98 10.79 -11.36
C PHE A 380 -4.44 10.88 -9.90
N PRO A 381 -4.48 12.08 -9.30
CA PRO A 381 -5.19 12.31 -8.05
C PRO A 381 -6.63 11.80 -8.13
N LEU A 382 -7.12 11.15 -7.06
CA LEU A 382 -8.40 10.45 -7.04
C LEU A 382 -9.58 11.37 -7.37
N ASP A 383 -9.59 12.57 -6.82
CA ASP A 383 -10.56 13.64 -7.06
C ASP A 383 -10.69 14.03 -8.54
N SER A 384 -9.58 14.21 -9.25
CA SER A 384 -9.58 14.54 -10.69
C SER A 384 -10.37 13.54 -11.53
N THR A 385 -10.39 12.26 -11.14
CA THR A 385 -11.14 11.21 -11.86
C THR A 385 -12.66 11.29 -11.69
N TYR A 386 -13.13 12.16 -10.78
CA TYR A 386 -14.53 12.46 -10.46
C TYR A 386 -14.97 13.90 -10.83
N GLU A 387 -14.15 14.70 -11.53
CA GLU A 387 -14.51 16.08 -11.96
C GLU A 387 -15.86 16.17 -12.70
N HIS A 388 -16.26 15.14 -13.43
CA HIS A 388 -17.58 15.05 -14.08
C HIS A 388 -18.78 15.08 -13.09
N LEU A 389 -18.54 14.92 -11.79
CA LEU A 389 -19.53 15.05 -10.71
C LEU A 389 -19.45 16.40 -9.98
N GLN A 390 -18.57 17.32 -10.36
CA GLN A 390 -18.43 18.64 -9.70
C GLN A 390 -19.75 19.43 -9.70
N SER A 391 -20.58 19.27 -10.74
CA SER A 391 -21.92 19.87 -10.82
C SER A 391 -22.96 19.27 -9.87
N GLN A 392 -22.67 18.10 -9.28
CA GLN A 392 -23.52 17.37 -8.34
C GLN A 392 -22.97 17.44 -6.89
N LEU A 393 -21.72 17.86 -6.72
CA LEU A 393 -21.01 17.91 -5.44
C LEU A 393 -20.48 19.34 -5.21
N PRO A 394 -21.14 20.17 -4.36
CA PRO A 394 -20.80 21.59 -4.20
C PRO A 394 -19.33 21.87 -3.83
N ASN A 395 -18.68 20.94 -3.13
CA ASN A 395 -17.29 21.05 -2.67
C ASN A 395 -16.32 20.14 -3.47
N GLY A 396 -16.75 19.63 -4.63
CA GLY A 396 -16.04 18.61 -5.41
C GLY A 396 -16.04 17.22 -4.76
N PHE A 397 -15.28 16.30 -5.34
CA PHE A 397 -15.09 14.96 -4.76
C PHE A 397 -14.04 15.01 -3.64
N GLN A 398 -14.47 14.88 -2.39
CA GLN A 398 -13.58 14.76 -1.23
C GLN A 398 -13.76 13.38 -0.60
N TYR A 399 -12.66 12.68 -0.32
CA TYR A 399 -12.72 11.34 0.25
C TYR A 399 -11.54 11.07 1.20
N ARG A 400 -11.86 10.78 2.46
CA ARG A 400 -10.87 10.48 3.51
C ARG A 400 -10.68 8.97 3.67
N PHE A 401 -9.46 8.50 3.46
CA PHE A 401 -9.08 7.12 3.78
C PHE A 401 -9.00 6.89 5.30
N ILE A 402 -9.66 5.84 5.79
CA ILE A 402 -9.75 5.45 7.21
C ILE A 402 -9.61 3.93 7.41
N ASP A 403 -8.79 3.55 8.38
CA ASP A 403 -8.50 2.14 8.72
C ASP A 403 -9.59 1.48 9.58
N GLU A 404 -10.41 2.27 10.29
CA GLU A 404 -11.50 1.81 11.14
C GLU A 404 -12.78 2.62 10.88
N CYS A 405 -13.94 2.02 11.13
CA CYS A 405 -15.22 2.71 10.95
C CYS A 405 -15.41 3.82 11.99
N VAL A 406 -15.90 4.98 11.56
CA VAL A 406 -16.27 6.10 12.44
C VAL A 406 -17.73 5.95 12.88
N LEU A 407 -18.03 6.13 14.17
CA LEU A 407 -19.41 6.10 14.66
C LEU A 407 -20.10 7.46 14.47
N ASP A 408 -21.31 7.45 13.91
CA ASP A 408 -22.19 8.62 13.91
C ASP A 408 -22.75 8.86 15.32
N SER A 409 -22.09 9.76 16.06
CA SER A 409 -22.47 10.11 17.42
C SER A 409 -23.78 10.89 17.51
N SER A 410 -24.28 11.45 16.40
CA SER A 410 -25.58 12.15 16.39
C SER A 410 -26.75 11.16 16.43
N ILE A 411 -26.60 9.97 15.85
CA ILE A 411 -27.60 8.90 15.82
C ILE A 411 -27.43 7.93 16.99
N TYR A 412 -26.19 7.52 17.26
CA TYR A 412 -25.90 6.41 18.18
C TYR A 412 -25.23 6.83 19.50
N GLY A 413 -24.87 8.11 19.65
CA GLY A 413 -24.15 8.62 20.82
C GLY A 413 -22.79 7.91 20.98
N THR A 414 -22.62 7.20 22.10
CA THR A 414 -21.42 6.41 22.41
C THR A 414 -21.61 4.90 22.22
N ARG A 415 -22.81 4.43 21.83
CA ARG A 415 -23.11 2.99 21.71
C ARG A 415 -22.89 2.52 20.28
N ASP A 416 -21.87 1.71 20.06
CA ASP A 416 -21.65 1.09 18.75
C ASP A 416 -22.78 0.06 18.44
N PRO A 417 -23.64 0.29 17.43
CA PRO A 417 -24.79 -0.58 17.13
C PRO A 417 -24.36 -1.96 16.60
N ARG A 418 -23.09 -2.11 16.22
CA ARG A 418 -22.49 -3.37 15.75
C ARG A 418 -22.24 -4.35 16.89
N ARG A 419 -22.29 -3.93 18.16
CA ARG A 419 -22.09 -4.82 19.31
C ARG A 419 -23.31 -5.72 19.52
N ILE A 420 -23.10 -7.04 19.57
CA ILE A 420 -24.16 -8.00 19.91
C ILE A 420 -24.51 -7.85 21.40
N PRO A 421 -25.75 -7.46 21.77
CA PRO A 421 -26.14 -7.38 23.17
C PRO A 421 -26.45 -8.77 23.75
N GLY A 422 -26.05 -9.02 25.00
CA GLY A 422 -26.34 -10.29 25.69
C GLY A 422 -25.43 -11.46 25.33
N LEU A 423 -24.26 -11.20 24.74
CA LEU A 423 -23.26 -12.23 24.45
C LEU A 423 -22.38 -12.49 25.68
N ASP A 424 -22.50 -13.68 26.29
CA ASP A 424 -21.84 -14.04 27.56
C ASP A 424 -20.31 -13.87 27.55
N ASN A 425 -19.66 -14.15 26.41
CA ASN A 425 -18.24 -13.94 26.24
C ASN A 425 -17.94 -13.38 24.83
N PRO A 426 -17.78 -12.04 24.69
CA PRO A 426 -17.56 -11.42 23.40
C PRO A 426 -16.18 -11.72 22.79
N ASP A 427 -15.20 -12.11 23.60
CA ASP A 427 -13.84 -12.45 23.16
C ASP A 427 -13.72 -13.92 22.71
N ILE A 428 -14.83 -14.64 22.43
CA ILE A 428 -14.81 -16.00 21.84
C ILE A 428 -15.35 -15.96 20.41
N CYS A 429 -14.58 -16.53 19.48
CA CYS A 429 -14.94 -16.57 18.07
C CYS A 429 -16.07 -17.56 17.79
N ALA A 430 -17.23 -17.09 17.33
CA ALA A 430 -18.36 -17.96 16.95
C ALA A 430 -18.09 -18.91 15.76
N LEU A 431 -16.96 -18.79 15.06
CA LEU A 431 -16.59 -19.67 13.93
C LEU A 431 -15.59 -20.77 14.28
N CYS A 432 -14.74 -20.57 15.28
CA CYS A 432 -13.69 -21.53 15.65
C CYS A 432 -13.58 -21.79 17.16
N ASN A 433 -14.41 -21.14 17.98
CA ASN A 433 -14.47 -21.22 19.44
C ASN A 433 -13.17 -20.83 20.18
N GLU A 434 -12.20 -20.24 19.48
CA GLU A 434 -10.94 -19.74 20.04
C GLU A 434 -11.06 -18.30 20.55
N ARG A 435 -10.19 -17.94 21.49
CA ARG A 435 -10.10 -16.58 22.04
C ARG A 435 -9.67 -15.55 20.99
N GLN A 436 -10.42 -14.46 20.90
CA GLN A 436 -10.10 -13.27 20.12
C GLN A 436 -9.42 -12.23 21.01
N SER A 437 -8.39 -11.57 20.49
CA SER A 437 -7.76 -10.42 21.15
C SER A 437 -7.04 -9.56 20.14
N ASP A 438 -7.01 -8.24 20.36
CA ASP A 438 -6.20 -7.32 19.54
C ASP A 438 -4.71 -7.38 19.93
N GLU A 439 -4.40 -7.92 21.12
CA GLU A 439 -3.04 -8.25 21.53
C GLU A 439 -2.60 -9.59 20.92
N VAL A 440 -1.63 -9.54 20.01
CA VAL A 440 -1.14 -10.72 19.25
C VAL A 440 -0.70 -11.87 20.16
N GLN A 441 -0.16 -11.61 21.35
CA GLN A 441 0.26 -12.67 22.29
C GLN A 441 -0.91 -13.33 23.05
N LYS A 442 -2.09 -12.69 23.08
CA LYS A 442 -3.29 -13.20 23.76
C LYS A 442 -4.33 -13.77 22.79
N ASN A 443 -4.19 -13.49 21.49
CA ASN A 443 -5.07 -13.99 20.46
C ASN A 443 -4.81 -15.47 20.13
N GLN A 444 -5.88 -16.25 20.01
CA GLN A 444 -5.85 -17.64 19.56
C GLN A 444 -6.68 -17.85 18.28
N CYS A 445 -7.54 -16.90 17.93
CA CYS A 445 -8.39 -16.97 16.75
C CYS A 445 -7.61 -16.73 15.45
N MET A 446 -7.67 -17.70 14.54
CA MET A 446 -6.98 -17.69 13.24
C MET A 446 -7.95 -17.72 12.04
N CYS A 447 -9.20 -17.27 12.20
CA CYS A 447 -10.18 -17.23 11.12
C CYS A 447 -9.78 -16.26 9.99
N PHE A 448 -9.39 -15.03 10.35
CA PHE A 448 -9.04 -13.97 9.39
C PHE A 448 -7.79 -13.17 9.87
N PRO A 449 -6.63 -13.83 10.03
CA PRO A 449 -5.44 -13.26 10.67
C PRO A 449 -4.79 -12.11 9.87
N ALA A 450 -5.16 -11.94 8.59
CA ALA A 450 -4.73 -10.79 7.78
C ALA A 450 -5.37 -9.46 8.23
N LEU A 451 -6.52 -9.51 8.94
CA LEU A 451 -7.26 -8.33 9.40
C LEU A 451 -7.35 -8.24 10.93
N PHE A 452 -7.33 -9.36 11.65
CA PHE A 452 -7.66 -9.40 13.08
C PHE A 452 -6.67 -10.23 13.90
N GLY A 453 -6.30 -9.73 15.08
CA GLY A 453 -5.47 -10.44 16.06
C GLY A 453 -4.04 -10.79 15.62
N GLY A 454 -3.53 -10.10 14.61
CA GLY A 454 -2.21 -10.27 14.02
C GLY A 454 -1.61 -8.94 13.56
N VAL A 455 -0.36 -8.96 13.09
CA VAL A 455 0.30 -7.77 12.54
C VAL A 455 -0.33 -7.42 11.20
N ARG A 456 -0.97 -6.25 11.10
CA ARG A 456 -1.50 -5.70 9.85
C ARG A 456 -0.38 -5.16 8.97
N GLY A 457 -0.42 -5.46 7.68
CA GLY A 457 0.46 -4.90 6.66
C GLY A 457 -0.34 -4.21 5.55
N PRO A 458 0.29 -3.42 4.67
CA PRO A 458 -0.40 -2.75 3.59
C PRO A 458 -0.95 -3.78 2.60
N ILE A 459 -2.24 -3.64 2.26
CA ILE A 459 -2.93 -4.63 1.41
C ILE A 459 -2.50 -4.43 -0.05
N PRO A 460 -2.03 -5.47 -0.77
CA PRO A 460 -1.45 -5.37 -2.11
C PRO A 460 -2.50 -5.14 -3.20
N VAL A 461 -3.11 -3.96 -3.18
CA VAL A 461 -4.11 -3.47 -4.12
C VAL A 461 -3.88 -2.00 -4.45
N GLN A 462 -4.34 -1.58 -5.64
CA GLN A 462 -4.35 -0.18 -6.05
C GLN A 462 -5.69 0.18 -6.70
N ILE A 463 -6.01 1.47 -6.71
CA ILE A 463 -7.11 1.99 -7.53
C ILE A 463 -6.60 2.17 -8.96
N PHE A 464 -7.42 1.79 -9.94
CA PHE A 464 -7.14 1.98 -11.36
C PHE A 464 -8.36 2.48 -12.13
N ARG A 465 -8.12 3.17 -13.24
CA ARG A 465 -9.18 3.62 -14.14
C ARG A 465 -9.70 2.44 -14.97
N THR A 466 -11.02 2.22 -14.94
CA THR A 466 -11.67 1.15 -15.70
C THR A 466 -12.31 1.67 -16.99
N ASN A 467 -12.59 0.75 -17.91
CA ASN A 467 -13.37 1.04 -19.10
C ASN A 467 -14.87 1.11 -18.73
N GLY A 468 -15.37 2.31 -18.44
CA GLY A 468 -16.80 2.61 -18.30
C GLY A 468 -17.42 2.42 -16.92
N LYS A 469 -16.73 1.80 -15.95
CA LYS A 469 -17.18 1.70 -14.54
C LYS A 469 -16.56 2.77 -13.63
N ASN A 470 -16.06 3.87 -14.20
CA ASN A 470 -15.23 4.86 -13.51
C ASN A 470 -13.95 4.19 -12.96
N ASN A 471 -13.74 4.12 -11.65
CA ASN A 471 -12.55 3.51 -11.05
C ASN A 471 -12.85 2.09 -10.52
N GLY A 472 -11.80 1.30 -10.37
CA GLY A 472 -11.85 -0.08 -9.88
C GLY A 472 -10.66 -0.37 -8.96
N VAL A 473 -10.66 -1.53 -8.31
CA VAL A 473 -9.55 -2.00 -7.48
C VAL A 473 -8.86 -3.17 -8.17
N VAL A 474 -7.54 -3.09 -8.38
CA VAL A 474 -6.73 -4.16 -8.97
C VAL A 474 -5.87 -4.83 -7.90
N ALA A 475 -5.84 -6.16 -7.89
CA ALA A 475 -4.96 -6.94 -7.04
C ALA A 475 -3.53 -6.95 -7.60
N ARG A 476 -2.53 -6.60 -6.78
CA ARG A 476 -1.10 -6.65 -7.17
C ARG A 476 -0.41 -7.95 -6.77
N CYS A 477 -0.93 -8.61 -5.74
CA CYS A 477 -0.60 -9.99 -5.36
C CYS A 477 -1.85 -10.88 -5.48
N PRO A 478 -1.72 -12.21 -5.60
CA PRO A 478 -2.87 -13.11 -5.54
C PRO A 478 -3.43 -13.16 -4.10
N PHE A 479 -4.74 -13.34 -3.98
CA PHE A 479 -5.41 -13.61 -2.69
C PHE A 479 -6.06 -14.99 -2.74
N ASP A 480 -5.55 -15.92 -1.94
CA ASP A 480 -6.09 -17.28 -1.85
C ASP A 480 -7.57 -17.30 -1.45
N ARG A 481 -8.31 -18.28 -1.96
CA ARG A 481 -9.74 -18.47 -1.63
C ARG A 481 -9.93 -18.64 -0.11
N GLY A 482 -10.87 -17.87 0.44
CA GLY A 482 -11.15 -17.82 1.89
C GLY A 482 -10.32 -16.78 2.66
N THR A 483 -9.32 -16.15 2.03
CA THR A 483 -8.56 -15.06 2.66
C THR A 483 -9.39 -13.78 2.66
N ALA A 484 -9.46 -13.09 3.81
CA ALA A 484 -10.03 -11.76 3.89
C ALA A 484 -9.06 -10.73 3.28
N ILE A 485 -9.59 -9.87 2.41
CA ILE A 485 -8.86 -8.84 1.67
C ILE A 485 -8.86 -7.52 2.47
N ALA A 486 -10.02 -7.10 2.98
CA ALA A 486 -10.21 -5.89 3.78
C ALA A 486 -11.50 -5.91 4.60
N GLU A 487 -11.59 -5.07 5.62
CA GLU A 487 -12.86 -4.65 6.22
C GLU A 487 -13.52 -3.57 5.34
N PHE A 488 -14.85 -3.56 5.29
CA PHE A 488 -15.64 -2.50 4.67
C PHE A 488 -15.81 -1.34 5.67
N THR A 489 -14.86 -0.40 5.67
CA THR A 489 -14.83 0.71 6.64
C THR A 489 -15.56 1.95 6.13
N GLY A 490 -16.24 2.69 7.01
CA GLY A 490 -16.99 3.89 6.66
C GLY A 490 -17.63 4.54 7.89
N LEU A 491 -18.62 5.41 7.67
CA LEU A 491 -19.45 5.97 8.73
C LEU A 491 -20.53 4.95 9.15
N ILE A 492 -20.58 4.59 10.44
CA ILE A 492 -21.64 3.76 11.04
C ILE A 492 -22.81 4.66 11.41
N THR A 493 -23.90 4.57 10.66
CA THR A 493 -25.03 5.52 10.67
C THR A 493 -26.35 4.80 10.37
N SER A 494 -27.45 5.53 10.22
CA SER A 494 -28.78 5.01 9.88
C SER A 494 -29.61 6.05 9.13
N GLY A 495 -30.65 5.63 8.42
CA GLY A 495 -31.57 6.53 7.73
C GLY A 495 -31.03 7.21 6.47
N ILE A 496 -29.84 6.83 5.98
CA ILE A 496 -29.34 7.28 4.68
C ILE A 496 -30.03 6.50 3.56
N GLU A 497 -30.60 7.23 2.60
CA GLU A 497 -31.38 6.69 1.47
C GLU A 497 -30.91 7.26 0.13
N GLY A 498 -31.37 6.68 -0.98
CA GLY A 498 -31.06 7.14 -2.35
C GLY A 498 -29.60 6.96 -2.81
N VAL A 499 -28.70 6.55 -1.92
CA VAL A 499 -27.26 6.37 -2.18
C VAL A 499 -26.76 4.98 -1.77
N ASP A 500 -25.49 4.71 -2.05
CA ASP A 500 -24.85 3.42 -1.85
C ASP A 500 -24.43 3.22 -0.37
N VAL A 501 -25.17 2.37 0.34
CA VAL A 501 -24.92 1.99 1.74
C VAL A 501 -24.88 0.48 1.90
N MET A 502 -24.03 -0.01 2.81
CA MET A 502 -23.99 -1.41 3.22
C MET A 502 -24.81 -1.63 4.49
N ILE A 503 -25.74 -2.59 4.50
CA ILE A 503 -26.52 -2.90 5.72
C ILE A 503 -25.90 -4.05 6.53
N GLY A 504 -25.64 -3.77 7.80
CA GLY A 504 -25.30 -4.73 8.85
C GLY A 504 -26.44 -4.92 9.87
N GLY A 505 -26.25 -5.84 10.81
CA GLY A 505 -27.22 -6.15 11.86
C GLY A 505 -28.25 -7.23 11.50
N SER A 506 -28.97 -7.71 12.50
CA SER A 506 -30.08 -8.67 12.39
C SER A 506 -31.42 -8.02 12.72
N ASP A 507 -32.52 -8.74 12.51
CA ASP A 507 -33.88 -8.22 12.56
C ASP A 507 -34.17 -7.40 13.84
N GLY A 508 -34.66 -6.17 13.63
CA GLY A 508 -34.90 -5.18 14.69
C GLY A 508 -33.70 -4.33 15.12
N ARG A 509 -32.47 -4.60 14.65
CA ARG A 509 -31.26 -3.80 14.96
C ARG A 509 -30.32 -3.67 13.75
N THR A 510 -30.82 -3.06 12.68
CA THR A 510 -30.01 -2.74 11.50
C THR A 510 -29.15 -1.49 11.72
N PHE A 511 -27.99 -1.46 11.07
CA PHE A 511 -27.16 -0.27 10.92
C PHE A 511 -26.64 -0.17 9.48
N GLN A 512 -26.24 1.02 9.06
CA GLN A 512 -25.63 1.27 7.76
C GLN A 512 -24.14 1.56 7.92
N ILE A 513 -23.33 1.10 6.96
CA ILE A 513 -21.97 1.59 6.74
C ILE A 513 -21.99 2.41 5.45
N PHE A 514 -21.79 3.71 5.57
CA PHE A 514 -21.79 4.66 4.45
C PHE A 514 -20.35 5.05 4.08
N GLN A 515 -20.02 4.93 2.79
CA GLN A 515 -18.73 5.31 2.22
C GLN A 515 -18.85 6.54 1.30
N GLY A 516 -19.65 7.53 1.67
CA GLY A 516 -19.78 8.78 0.90
C GLY A 516 -18.47 9.55 0.85
N GLU A 517 -18.11 10.11 2.00
CA GLU A 517 -16.98 11.04 2.20
C GLU A 517 -15.77 10.39 2.89
N MET A 518 -15.94 9.19 3.47
CA MET A 518 -14.86 8.47 4.16
C MET A 518 -15.05 6.96 4.10
N GLY A 519 -13.94 6.23 4.11
CA GLY A 519 -13.90 4.77 4.11
C GLY A 519 -12.53 4.29 3.68
N ASN A 520 -12.42 3.13 3.05
CA ASN A 520 -11.16 2.67 2.45
C ASN A 520 -11.34 2.36 0.96
N PHE A 521 -10.39 1.63 0.35
CA PHE A 521 -10.46 1.26 -1.06
C PHE A 521 -11.66 0.38 -1.44
N THR A 522 -12.33 -0.26 -0.47
CA THR A 522 -13.47 -1.16 -0.74
C THR A 522 -14.65 -0.45 -1.43
N ARG A 523 -14.76 0.88 -1.27
CA ARG A 523 -15.69 1.75 -2.01
C ARG A 523 -15.59 1.61 -3.52
N PHE A 524 -14.38 1.40 -4.02
CA PHE A 524 -14.05 1.36 -5.44
C PHE A 524 -14.04 -0.08 -6.00
N ILE A 525 -14.41 -1.08 -5.19
CA ILE A 525 -14.58 -2.46 -5.66
C ILE A 525 -15.87 -2.53 -6.48
N ASN A 526 -15.73 -2.79 -7.78
CA ASN A 526 -16.83 -2.82 -8.73
C ASN A 526 -17.70 -4.07 -8.61
N HIS A 527 -18.89 -4.00 -9.21
CA HIS A 527 -19.77 -5.15 -9.36
C HIS A 527 -19.30 -6.11 -10.47
N SER A 528 -19.46 -7.41 -10.22
CA SER A 528 -19.63 -8.40 -11.28
C SER A 528 -20.77 -9.37 -10.93
N CYS A 529 -21.51 -9.82 -11.96
CA CYS A 529 -22.49 -10.91 -11.82
C CYS A 529 -21.81 -12.29 -11.68
N ARG A 530 -20.48 -12.34 -11.88
CA ARG A 530 -19.62 -13.50 -11.62
C ARG A 530 -18.40 -13.05 -10.79
N PRO A 531 -18.62 -12.68 -9.51
CA PRO A 531 -17.58 -12.01 -8.73
C PRO A 531 -16.47 -12.96 -8.26
N ASN A 532 -15.24 -12.43 -8.17
CA ASN A 532 -14.07 -13.13 -7.65
C ASN A 532 -13.83 -12.87 -6.14
N SER A 533 -14.66 -12.07 -5.49
CA SER A 533 -14.70 -11.88 -4.04
C SER A 533 -16.15 -11.71 -3.56
N GLN A 534 -16.39 -11.66 -2.24
CA GLN A 534 -17.72 -11.50 -1.67
C GLN A 534 -17.68 -10.75 -0.33
N PHE A 535 -18.75 -10.06 0.02
CA PHE A 535 -18.95 -9.59 1.38
C PHE A 535 -19.31 -10.74 2.31
N GLN A 536 -18.83 -10.68 3.54
CA GLN A 536 -19.13 -11.65 4.59
C GLN A 536 -19.20 -10.94 5.95
N ARG A 537 -20.16 -11.36 6.79
CA ARG A 537 -20.20 -10.99 8.21
C ARG A 537 -19.20 -11.81 9.00
N PHE A 538 -18.46 -11.14 9.87
CA PHE A 538 -17.59 -11.75 10.87
C PHE A 538 -17.76 -10.99 12.19
N TYR A 539 -17.76 -11.71 13.31
CA TYR A 539 -17.82 -11.10 14.63
C TYR A 539 -16.43 -11.14 15.27
N TRP A 540 -15.91 -9.96 15.57
CA TRP A 540 -14.65 -9.77 16.27
C TRP A 540 -14.88 -9.04 17.58
N ARG A 541 -14.55 -9.69 18.70
CA ARG A 541 -14.69 -9.17 20.07
C ARG A 541 -16.10 -8.68 20.39
N GLY A 542 -17.09 -9.49 19.98
CA GLY A 542 -18.52 -9.22 20.11
C GLY A 542 -19.07 -8.12 19.19
N VAL A 543 -18.28 -7.62 18.22
CA VAL A 543 -18.67 -6.55 17.30
C VAL A 543 -18.77 -7.08 15.87
N GLU A 544 -19.86 -6.77 15.17
CA GLU A 544 -20.04 -7.09 13.75
C GLU A 544 -19.01 -6.33 12.89
N ARG A 545 -18.44 -7.06 11.93
CA ARG A 545 -17.51 -6.60 10.91
C ARG A 545 -18.01 -7.12 9.57
N ILE A 546 -18.08 -6.26 8.57
CA ILE A 546 -18.35 -6.67 7.19
C ILE A 546 -17.00 -6.68 6.47
N ILE A 547 -16.60 -7.84 5.98
CA ILE A 547 -15.28 -8.07 5.35
C ILE A 547 -15.45 -8.52 3.90
N VAL A 548 -14.50 -8.15 3.05
CA VAL A 548 -14.37 -8.66 1.68
C VAL A 548 -13.50 -9.92 1.73
N VAL A 549 -14.04 -11.05 1.29
CA VAL A 549 -13.36 -12.36 1.28
C VAL A 549 -13.12 -12.82 -0.15
N SER A 550 -11.89 -13.25 -0.44
CA SER A 550 -11.47 -13.75 -1.74
C SER A 550 -12.15 -15.08 -2.09
N ARG A 551 -12.59 -15.22 -3.35
CA ARG A 551 -13.01 -16.49 -3.94
C ARG A 551 -11.89 -17.13 -4.78
N GLY A 552 -10.70 -16.55 -4.76
CA GLY A 552 -9.53 -16.89 -5.59
C GLY A 552 -9.21 -15.75 -6.56
N VAL A 553 -8.71 -14.62 -6.05
CA VAL A 553 -8.34 -13.44 -6.85
C VAL A 553 -6.91 -13.59 -7.35
N SER A 554 -6.70 -13.55 -8.66
CA SER A 554 -5.37 -13.58 -9.29
C SER A 554 -4.69 -12.20 -9.26
N ALA A 555 -3.37 -12.18 -9.19
CA ALA A 555 -2.61 -10.94 -9.41
C ALA A 555 -2.90 -10.35 -10.80
N GLY A 556 -3.00 -9.03 -10.88
CA GLY A 556 -3.39 -8.28 -12.08
C GLY A 556 -4.89 -8.24 -12.36
N SER A 557 -5.73 -8.99 -11.62
CA SER A 557 -7.19 -8.98 -11.85
C SER A 557 -7.91 -7.88 -11.05
N GLU A 558 -9.01 -7.37 -11.61
CA GLU A 558 -9.93 -6.48 -10.90
C GLU A 558 -10.67 -7.24 -9.80
N ILE A 559 -10.68 -6.71 -8.58
CA ILE A 559 -11.47 -7.22 -7.47
C ILE A 559 -12.92 -6.81 -7.69
N THR A 560 -13.83 -7.79 -7.67
CA THR A 560 -15.27 -7.58 -7.89
C THR A 560 -16.12 -8.36 -6.90
N VAL A 561 -17.29 -7.82 -6.56
CA VAL A 561 -18.28 -8.39 -5.65
C VAL A 561 -19.67 -8.39 -6.28
N ASP A 562 -20.61 -9.19 -5.77
CA ASP A 562 -22.03 -8.95 -6.07
C ASP A 562 -22.53 -7.76 -5.23
N TYR A 563 -23.37 -6.90 -5.81
CA TYR A 563 -23.97 -5.74 -5.13
C TYR A 563 -25.36 -6.05 -4.56
N SER A 564 -25.89 -7.24 -4.87
CA SER A 564 -27.26 -7.71 -4.67
C SER A 564 -28.31 -7.03 -5.55
N ASP A 565 -29.40 -7.76 -5.74
CA ASP A 565 -30.54 -7.38 -6.59
C ASP A 565 -31.24 -6.11 -6.08
N ARG A 566 -31.12 -5.87 -4.77
CA ARG A 566 -31.67 -4.72 -4.07
C ARG A 566 -31.05 -3.42 -4.59
N TYR A 567 -29.72 -3.34 -4.59
CA TYR A 567 -28.95 -2.22 -5.17
C TYR A 567 -29.43 -1.86 -6.58
N TRP A 568 -29.57 -2.87 -7.45
CA TRP A 568 -29.90 -2.66 -8.86
C TRP A 568 -31.32 -2.17 -9.08
N ARG A 569 -32.31 -2.73 -8.36
CA ARG A 569 -33.71 -2.30 -8.44
C ARG A 569 -33.90 -0.86 -7.97
N GLU A 570 -33.25 -0.48 -6.87
CA GLU A 570 -33.53 0.79 -6.19
C GLU A 570 -32.75 1.96 -6.81
N LEU A 571 -31.48 1.78 -7.17
CA LEU A 571 -30.66 2.85 -7.77
C LEU A 571 -30.88 3.06 -9.28
N ARG A 572 -31.69 2.20 -9.93
CA ARG A 572 -32.01 2.26 -11.38
C ARG A 572 -30.77 2.35 -12.29
N LYS A 573 -29.64 1.78 -11.85
CA LYS A 573 -28.38 1.72 -12.61
C LYS A 573 -28.39 0.52 -13.56
N ARG A 574 -27.59 0.58 -14.63
CA ARG A 574 -27.35 -0.56 -15.53
C ARG A 574 -26.03 -1.23 -15.19
N CYS A 575 -26.00 -2.56 -15.21
CA CYS A 575 -24.77 -3.30 -14.96
C CYS A 575 -23.84 -3.29 -16.18
N LEU A 576 -22.57 -2.99 -15.94
CA LEU A 576 -21.49 -2.90 -16.94
C LEU A 576 -20.40 -3.96 -16.70
N CYS A 577 -20.74 -5.10 -16.10
CA CYS A 577 -19.76 -6.15 -15.77
C CYS A 577 -19.23 -6.93 -17.00
N GLY A 578 -19.99 -6.96 -18.10
CA GLY A 578 -19.61 -7.67 -19.33
C GLY A 578 -19.76 -9.20 -19.27
N GLU A 579 -20.15 -9.77 -18.14
CA GLU A 579 -20.33 -11.22 -17.98
C GLU A 579 -21.46 -11.78 -18.86
N ALA A 580 -21.26 -12.97 -19.43
CA ALA A 580 -22.30 -13.66 -20.21
C ALA A 580 -23.54 -14.02 -19.37
N CYS A 581 -23.37 -14.17 -18.05
CA CYS A 581 -24.45 -14.36 -17.08
C CYS A 581 -24.92 -13.05 -16.41
N CYS A 582 -24.73 -11.90 -17.05
CA CYS A 582 -25.13 -10.60 -16.49
C CYS A 582 -26.65 -10.54 -16.21
N ARG A 583 -27.00 -10.32 -14.95
CA ARG A 583 -28.39 -10.31 -14.45
C ARG A 583 -29.10 -8.97 -14.71
N PHE A 584 -28.35 -7.88 -14.86
CA PHE A 584 -28.87 -6.50 -14.92
C PHE A 584 -28.34 -5.72 -16.15
N GLY A 585 -28.05 -6.43 -17.24
CA GLY A 585 -27.60 -5.86 -18.51
C GLY A 585 -28.74 -5.32 -19.38
N PRO A 586 -28.45 -4.63 -20.49
CA PRO A 586 -29.46 -4.16 -21.44
C PRO A 586 -30.18 -5.35 -22.10
N GLY A 587 -31.40 -5.66 -21.63
CA GLY A 587 -32.18 -6.83 -22.04
C GLY A 587 -32.46 -7.83 -20.90
N GLY A 588 -31.90 -7.62 -19.71
CA GLY A 588 -32.34 -8.32 -18.50
C GLY A 588 -33.83 -8.04 -18.25
N LYS A 589 -34.63 -9.08 -18.02
CA LYS A 589 -36.03 -8.91 -17.65
C LYS A 589 -36.08 -8.21 -16.29
N ASN A 590 -36.67 -7.01 -16.24
CA ASN A 590 -37.26 -6.51 -15.01
C ASN A 590 -38.42 -7.44 -14.66
N SER A 591 -38.15 -8.50 -13.90
CA SER A 591 -39.18 -9.09 -13.03
C SER A 591 -39.54 -8.02 -12.02
N GLY A 592 -40.80 -7.56 -12.09
CA GLY A 592 -41.33 -6.45 -11.29
C GLY A 592 -41.24 -6.66 -9.79
#